data_AF-A0A3E0IM67-F1
#
_entry.id   AF-A0A3E0IM67-F1
#
_cell.length_a   1.000
_cell.length_b   1.000
_cell.length_c   1.000
_cell.angle_alpha   90.00
_cell.angle_beta   90.00
_cell.angle_gamma   90.00
#
_symmetry.space_group_name_H-M   'P 1'
#
loop_
_entity.id
_entity.type
_entity.pdbx_description
1 polymer ?
#
loop_
_entity_poly.entity_id
_entity_poly.type
_entity_poly.pdbx_seq_one_letter_code
_entity_poly.pdbx_strand_id
1 'polypeptide(L)'
;MQFFNIKTFVIPILTVLLSVIFWFFTYHSWVHFINTFFVISLIFGIFLFILLVIQEGILDTTSYGFRKFRYQLMRQKTKVLYKDDEFFNPKTPKKPFYIVQPWIKGALLIQLVFILLSIIIAFLIA
;
A
#
# COMPACT_ATOMS: atom_id res chain seq x y z
N MET A 1 -4.25 -13.06 -13.50
CA MET A 1 -3.28 -12.40 -12.60
C MET A 1 -3.14 -13.26 -11.35
N GLN A 2 -2.00 -13.92 -11.12
CA GLN A 2 -1.78 -14.67 -9.89
C GLN A 2 -1.45 -13.67 -8.77
N PHE A 3 -2.42 -13.39 -7.90
CA PHE A 3 -2.24 -12.54 -6.72
C PHE A 3 -1.34 -13.18 -5.64
N PHE A 4 -1.18 -14.51 -5.69
CA PHE A 4 -0.44 -15.30 -4.72
C PHE A 4 0.75 -16.00 -5.38
N ASN A 5 1.93 -15.42 -5.20
CA ASN A 5 3.24 -16.03 -5.43
C ASN A 5 3.97 -16.21 -4.08
N ILE A 6 5.03 -17.01 -4.00
CA ILE A 6 5.92 -17.16 -2.82
C ILE A 6 6.29 -15.80 -2.20
N LYS A 7 6.58 -14.79 -3.03
CA LYS A 7 6.91 -13.43 -2.57
C LYS A 7 5.81 -12.76 -1.73
N THR A 8 4.55 -13.15 -1.96
CA THR A 8 3.37 -12.64 -1.23
C THR A 8 3.41 -13.02 0.24
N PHE A 9 3.98 -14.19 0.56
CA PHE A 9 4.00 -14.75 1.90
C PHE A 9 5.20 -14.28 2.74
N VAL A 10 6.21 -13.67 2.12
CA VAL A 10 7.44 -13.23 2.83
C VAL A 10 7.11 -12.25 3.96
N ILE A 11 6.34 -11.20 3.69
CA ILE A 11 5.99 -10.19 4.71
C ILE A 11 5.01 -10.74 5.77
N PRO A 12 3.94 -11.47 5.40
CA PRO A 12 3.08 -12.13 6.38
C PRO A 12 3.82 -13.10 7.32
N ILE A 13 4.71 -13.94 6.79
CA ILE A 13 5.52 -14.86 7.60
C ILE A 13 6.44 -14.07 8.54
N LEU A 14 7.11 -13.03 8.02
CA LEU A 14 7.94 -12.15 8.83
C LEU A 14 7.16 -11.48 9.97
N THR A 15 5.90 -11.11 9.73
CA THR A 15 5.01 -10.51 10.74
C THR A 15 4.76 -11.48 11.90
N VAL A 16 4.43 -12.73 11.58
CA VAL A 16 4.21 -13.78 12.60
C VAL A 16 5.50 -14.02 13.39
N LEU A 17 6.63 -14.18 12.70
CA LEU A 17 7.94 -14.42 13.33
C LEU A 17 8.34 -13.28 14.27
N LEU A 18 8.24 -12.03 13.80
CA LEU A 18 8.55 -10.86 14.62
C LEU A 18 7.63 -10.79 15.84
N SER A 19 6.35 -11.08 15.68
CA SER A 19 5.39 -11.07 16.80
C SER A 19 5.74 -12.10 17.87
N VAL A 20 6.15 -13.31 17.46
CA VAL A 20 6.63 -14.35 18.38
C VAL A 20 7.92 -13.93 19.08
N ILE A 21 8.87 -13.35 18.34
CA ILE A 21 10.13 -12.85 18.89
C ILE A 21 9.85 -11.76 19.94
N PHE A 22 9.06 -10.73 19.61
CA PHE A 22 8.75 -9.65 20.54
C PHE A 22 7.99 -10.14 21.77
N TRP A 23 7.08 -11.10 21.60
CA TRP A 23 6.39 -11.71 22.73
C TRP A 23 7.34 -12.44 23.69
N PHE A 24 8.33 -13.15 23.15
CA PHE A 24 9.35 -13.86 23.95
C PHE A 24 10.21 -12.91 24.81
N PHE A 25 10.44 -11.68 24.34
CA PHE A 25 11.22 -10.67 25.08
C PHE A 25 10.37 -9.76 25.98
N THR A 26 9.05 -9.95 26.03
CA THR A 26 8.13 -9.10 26.80
C THR A 26 7.30 -9.93 27.78
N TYR A 27 6.08 -9.49 28.10
CA TYR A 27 5.20 -10.21 29.00
C TYR A 27 4.54 -11.39 28.28
N HIS A 28 4.74 -12.58 28.83
CA HIS A 28 4.25 -13.84 28.27
C HIS A 28 2.75 -14.06 28.53
N SER A 29 1.91 -13.08 28.18
CA SER A 29 0.46 -13.21 28.21
C SER A 29 -0.11 -13.28 26.80
N TRP A 30 -1.24 -13.98 26.65
CA TRP A 30 -1.95 -14.06 25.37
C TRP A 30 -2.43 -12.70 24.87
N VAL A 31 -2.88 -11.84 25.79
CA VAL A 31 -3.31 -10.48 25.47
C VAL A 31 -2.15 -9.65 24.93
N HIS A 32 -0.96 -9.76 25.54
CA HIS A 32 0.22 -9.06 25.05
C HIS A 32 0.69 -9.59 23.69
N PHE A 33 0.57 -10.90 23.44
CA PHE A 33 0.86 -11.48 22.12
C PHE A 33 -0.05 -10.90 21.04
N ILE A 34 -1.37 -10.89 21.26
CA ILE A 34 -2.35 -10.38 20.29
C ILE A 34 -2.14 -8.90 20.02
N ASN A 35 -1.89 -8.10 21.06
CA ASN A 35 -1.61 -6.67 20.91
C ASN A 35 -0.32 -6.43 20.10
N THR A 36 0.73 -7.21 20.39
CA THR A 36 2.01 -7.13 19.66
C THR A 36 1.82 -7.50 18.19
N PHE A 37 1.10 -8.59 17.93
CA PHE A 37 0.77 -9.05 16.58
C PHE A 37 -0.03 -8.01 15.80
N PHE A 38 -1.07 -7.43 16.42
CA PHE A 38 -1.86 -6.35 15.84
C PHE A 38 -0.99 -5.14 15.43
N VAL A 39 -0.12 -4.67 16.33
CA VAL A 39 0.75 -3.51 16.07
C VAL A 39 1.71 -3.78 14.91
N ILE A 40 2.35 -4.96 14.89
CA ILE A 40 3.29 -5.33 13.83
C ILE A 40 2.56 -5.48 12.48
N SER A 41 1.40 -6.14 12.46
CA SER A 41 0.55 -6.23 11.25
C SER A 41 0.10 -4.86 10.74
N LEU A 42 -0.23 -3.93 11.63
CA LEU A 42 -0.62 -2.57 11.27
C LEU A 42 0.55 -1.80 10.64
N ILE A 43 1.75 -1.88 11.21
CA ILE A 43 2.95 -1.25 10.66
C ILE A 43 3.25 -1.78 9.25
N PHE A 44 3.27 -3.10 9.07
CA PHE A 44 3.49 -3.68 7.74
C PHE A 44 2.34 -3.41 6.76
N GLY A 45 1.11 -3.35 7.25
CA GLY A 45 -0.06 -2.97 6.45
C GLY A 45 0.07 -1.56 5.88
N ILE A 46 0.43 -0.58 6.73
CA ILE A 46 0.70 0.80 6.31
C ILE A 46 1.86 0.85 5.31
N PHE A 47 2.96 0.15 5.59
CA PHE A 47 4.11 0.11 4.70
C PHE A 47 3.77 -0.46 3.32
N LEU A 48 3.05 -1.59 3.26
CA LEU A 48 2.59 -2.19 2.01
C LEU A 48 1.61 -1.28 1.26
N PHE A 49 0.76 -0.55 1.99
CA PHE A 49 -0.16 0.41 1.38
C PHE A 49 0.60 1.57 0.72
N ILE A 50 1.60 2.13 1.40
CA ILE A 50 2.47 3.17 0.84
C ILE A 50 3.19 2.65 -0.42
N LEU A 51 3.76 1.44 -0.36
CA LEU A 51 4.40 0.82 -1.53
C LEU A 51 3.44 0.63 -2.70
N LEU A 52 2.21 0.20 -2.42
CA LEU A 52 1.16 0.06 -3.44
C LEU A 52 0.88 1.41 -4.11
N VAL A 53 0.67 2.46 -3.32
CA VAL A 53 0.41 3.82 -3.84
C VAL A 53 1.57 4.34 -4.69
N ILE A 54 2.81 4.09 -4.28
CA ILE A 54 4.01 4.45 -5.05
C ILE A 54 4.08 3.65 -6.36
N GLN A 55 3.82 2.33 -6.33
CA GLN A 55 3.87 1.47 -7.51
C GLN A 55 2.77 1.77 -8.53
N GLU A 56 1.57 2.10 -8.06
CA GLU A 56 0.48 2.53 -8.92
C GLU A 56 0.75 3.92 -9.53
N GLY A 57 1.77 4.64 -9.04
CA GLY A 57 2.14 5.96 -9.53
C GLY A 57 1.05 6.99 -9.28
N ILE A 58 0.09 6.70 -8.39
CA ILE A 58 -1.02 7.60 -8.07
C ILE A 58 -0.45 8.90 -7.52
N LEU A 59 0.61 8.87 -6.71
CA LEU A 59 1.25 10.09 -6.17
C LEU A 59 2.42 10.63 -7.00
N ASP A 60 2.68 10.09 -8.20
CA ASP A 60 3.69 10.67 -9.06
C ASP A 60 3.17 11.98 -9.67
N THR A 61 3.72 13.10 -9.21
CA THR A 61 3.37 14.46 -9.68
C THR A 61 3.71 14.68 -11.16
N THR A 62 4.56 13.82 -11.73
CA THR A 62 4.91 13.80 -13.16
C THR A 62 4.10 12.76 -13.95
N SER A 63 3.22 12.01 -13.28
CA SER A 63 2.32 11.05 -13.93
C SER A 63 1.39 11.75 -14.93
N TYR A 64 0.92 10.98 -15.91
CA TYR A 64 -0.06 11.46 -16.88
C TYR A 64 -1.32 12.02 -16.19
N GLY A 65 -1.84 11.31 -15.17
CA GLY A 65 -3.05 11.69 -14.44
C GLY A 65 -2.90 13.04 -13.74
N PHE A 66 -1.81 13.22 -12.98
CA PHE A 66 -1.55 14.50 -12.29
C PHE A 66 -1.31 15.66 -13.23
N ARG A 67 -0.53 15.45 -14.32
CA ARG A 67 -0.28 16.50 -15.31
C ARG A 67 -1.56 16.92 -16.04
N LYS A 68 -2.41 15.96 -16.43
CA LYS A 68 -3.71 16.23 -17.06
C LYS A 68 -4.68 16.93 -16.11
N PHE A 69 -4.78 16.47 -14.86
CA PHE A 69 -5.59 17.11 -13.84
C PHE A 69 -5.14 18.55 -13.57
N ARG A 70 -3.83 18.78 -13.41
CA ARG A 70 -3.25 20.12 -13.23
C ARG A 70 -3.57 21.02 -14.42
N TYR A 71 -3.41 20.52 -15.64
CA TYR A 71 -3.77 21.26 -16.86
C TYR A 71 -5.27 21.62 -16.91
N GLN A 72 -6.16 20.70 -16.52
CA GLN A 72 -7.60 20.97 -16.44
C GLN A 72 -7.95 22.05 -15.41
N LEU A 73 -7.20 22.15 -14.31
CA LEU A 73 -7.38 23.19 -13.29
C LEU A 73 -6.77 24.55 -13.66
N MET A 74 -5.93 24.64 -14.69
CA MET A 74 -5.34 25.92 -15.12
C MET A 74 -6.41 26.88 -15.66
N ARG A 75 -6.16 28.19 -15.50
CA ARG A 75 -6.98 29.24 -16.10
C ARG A 75 -6.94 29.16 -17.63
N GLN A 76 -8.01 29.60 -18.28
CA GLN A 76 -8.16 29.49 -19.74
C GLN A 76 -7.03 30.16 -20.52
N LYS A 77 -6.56 31.34 -20.09
CA LYS A 77 -5.41 32.04 -20.70
C LYS A 77 -4.12 31.21 -20.65
N THR A 78 -3.90 30.50 -19.55
CA THR A 78 -2.73 29.65 -19.32
C THR A 78 -2.81 28.34 -20.10
N LYS A 79 -4.01 27.76 -20.24
CA LYS A 79 -4.25 26.57 -21.08
C LYS A 79 -3.89 26.79 -22.55
N VAL A 80 -4.25 27.96 -23.11
CA VAL A 80 -3.91 28.30 -24.50
C VAL A 80 -2.39 28.35 -24.70
N LEU A 81 -1.66 28.87 -23.71
CA LEU A 81 -0.21 29.00 -23.75
C LEU A 81 0.51 27.64 -23.74
N TYR A 82 -0.01 26.68 -23.00
CA TYR A 82 0.56 25.33 -22.84
C TYR A 82 -0.13 24.27 -23.70
N LYS A 83 -0.96 24.66 -24.67
CA LYS A 83 -1.77 23.73 -25.46
C LYS A 83 -0.91 22.76 -26.28
N ASP A 84 0.21 23.26 -26.79
CA ASP A 84 1.14 22.54 -27.65
C ASP A 84 2.33 21.95 -26.89
N ASP A 85 2.44 22.23 -25.59
CA ASP A 85 3.48 21.67 -24.73
C ASP A 85 3.10 20.25 -24.27
N GLU A 86 3.84 19.25 -24.74
CA GLU A 86 3.61 17.84 -24.39
C GLU A 86 3.86 17.52 -22.91
N PHE A 87 4.64 18.34 -22.21
CA PHE A 87 4.86 18.18 -20.79
C PHE A 87 3.63 18.62 -20.00
N PHE A 88 3.09 19.81 -20.28
CA PHE A 88 1.95 20.38 -19.54
C PHE A 88 0.58 19.88 -20.02
N ASN A 89 0.40 19.61 -21.31
CA ASN A 89 -0.84 19.04 -21.88
C ASN A 89 -0.58 17.65 -22.48
N PRO A 90 -0.41 16.62 -21.63
CA PRO A 90 -0.17 15.28 -22.14
C PRO A 90 -1.40 14.76 -22.90
N LYS A 91 -1.23 14.51 -24.21
CA LYS A 91 -2.26 13.94 -25.09
C LYS A 91 -2.34 12.42 -24.99
N THR A 92 -1.22 11.78 -24.65
CA THR A 92 -1.08 10.33 -24.53
C THR A 92 -0.44 9.94 -23.19
N PRO A 93 -0.83 8.80 -22.58
CA PRO A 93 -0.16 8.27 -21.41
C PRO A 93 1.27 7.84 -21.74
N LYS A 94 2.25 8.25 -20.91
CA LYS A 94 3.69 8.04 -21.13
C LYS A 94 4.10 6.55 -21.13
N LYS A 95 3.30 5.69 -20.51
CA LYS A 95 3.42 4.21 -20.52
C LYS A 95 2.01 3.60 -20.53
N PRO A 96 1.72 2.60 -21.38
CA PRO A 96 0.40 1.97 -21.43
C PRO A 96 0.13 1.04 -20.23
N PHE A 97 1.18 0.55 -19.57
CA PHE A 97 1.07 -0.38 -18.44
C PHE A 97 2.03 0.02 -17.32
N TYR A 98 1.50 0.32 -16.14
CA TYR A 98 2.26 0.29 -14.90
C TYR A 98 2.26 -1.16 -14.42
N ILE A 99 3.42 -1.81 -14.38
CA ILE A 99 3.55 -3.17 -13.86
C ILE A 99 3.54 -3.07 -12.32
N VAL A 100 2.35 -2.98 -11.75
CA VAL A 100 2.16 -3.15 -10.31
C VAL A 100 2.54 -4.59 -9.98
N GLN A 101 3.44 -4.79 -9.04
CA GLN A 101 3.86 -6.14 -8.70
C GLN A 101 2.70 -6.85 -7.96
N PRO A 102 2.14 -7.95 -8.50
CA PRO A 102 0.90 -8.54 -7.96
C PRO A 102 1.00 -9.01 -6.50
N TRP A 103 2.22 -9.32 -6.04
CA TRP A 103 2.47 -9.81 -4.68
C TRP A 103 2.19 -8.76 -3.60
N ILE A 104 2.30 -7.46 -3.89
CA ILE A 104 2.02 -6.40 -2.89
C ILE A 104 0.54 -6.38 -2.55
N LYS A 105 -0.34 -6.52 -3.56
CA LYS A 105 -1.79 -6.58 -3.35
C LYS A 105 -2.17 -7.80 -2.52
N GLY A 106 -1.61 -8.96 -2.82
CA GLY A 106 -1.83 -10.19 -2.05
C GLY A 106 -1.32 -10.08 -0.60
N ALA A 107 -0.11 -9.52 -0.40
CA ALA A 107 0.47 -9.37 0.93
C ALA A 107 -0.35 -8.39 1.80
N LEU A 108 -0.82 -7.30 1.20
CA LEU A 108 -1.68 -6.31 1.87
C LEU A 108 -3.02 -6.93 2.28
N LEU A 109 -3.63 -7.75 1.42
CA LEU A 109 -4.88 -8.46 1.74
C LEU A 109 -4.70 -9.37 2.96
N ILE A 110 -3.60 -10.13 3.01
CA ILE A 110 -3.30 -11.00 4.16
C ILE A 110 -3.13 -10.16 5.44
N GLN A 111 -2.44 -9.02 5.38
CA GLN A 111 -2.29 -8.15 6.55
C GLN A 111 -3.61 -7.55 7.02
N LEU A 112 -4.51 -7.18 6.11
CA LEU A 112 -5.86 -6.72 6.49
C LEU A 112 -6.63 -7.84 7.21
N VAL A 113 -6.52 -9.08 6.74
CA VAL A 113 -7.11 -10.24 7.43
C VAL A 113 -6.49 -10.43 8.83
N PHE A 114 -5.16 -10.29 8.97
CA PHE A 114 -4.51 -10.38 10.28
C PHE A 114 -4.98 -9.30 11.26
N ILE A 115 -5.13 -8.06 10.80
CA ILE A 115 -5.65 -6.94 11.59
C ILE A 115 -7.09 -7.24 12.03
N LEU A 116 -7.97 -7.65 11.11
CA LEU A 116 -9.36 -7.98 11.41
C LEU A 116 -9.46 -9.14 12.41
N LEU A 117 -8.69 -10.21 12.21
CA LEU A 117 -8.65 -11.35 13.13
C LEU A 117 -8.18 -10.93 14.52
N SER A 118 -7.15 -10.08 14.60
CA SER A 118 -6.65 -9.58 15.88
C SER A 118 -7.72 -8.80 16.65
N ILE A 119 -8.50 -7.97 15.94
CA ILE A 119 -9.61 -7.21 16.53
C ILE A 119 -10.69 -8.17 17.03
N ILE A 120 -11.11 -9.14 16.21
CA ILE A 120 -12.13 -10.13 16.60
C ILE A 120 -11.68 -10.91 17.84
N ILE A 121 -10.43 -11.39 17.85
CA ILE A 121 -9.89 -12.14 18.98
C ILE A 121 -9.78 -11.25 20.22
N ALA A 122 -9.37 -9.99 20.08
CA ALA A 122 -9.31 -9.05 21.19
C ALA A 122 -10.69 -8.86 21.84
N PHE A 123 -11.77 -8.75 21.05
CA PHE A 123 -13.14 -8.67 21.59
C PHE A 123 -13.66 -9.98 22.21
N LEU A 124 -13.10 -11.13 21.84
CA LEU A 124 -13.47 -12.43 22.42
C LEU A 124 -12.78 -12.71 23.74
N ILE A 125 -11.61 -12.10 23.96
CA ILE A 125 -10.77 -12.32 25.15
C ILE A 125 -10.92 -11.18 26.17
N ALA A 126 -11.28 -9.98 25.71
CA ALA A 126 -11.63 -8.83 26.56
C ALA A 126 -12.99 -9.04 27.26
#